data_AF-E1WW51-F1
#
_entry.id   AF-E1WW51-F1
#
_cell.length_a   1.000
_cell.length_b   1.000
_cell.length_c   1.000
_cell.angle_alpha   90.00
_cell.angle_beta   90.00
_cell.angle_gamma   90.00
#
_symmetry.space_group_name_H-M   'P 1'
#
loop_
_entity.id
_entity.type
_entity.pdbx_description
1 polymer ?
#
loop_
_entity_poly.entity_id
_entity_poly.type
_entity_poly.pdbx_seq_one_letter_code
_entity_poly.pdbx_strand_id
1 'polypeptide(L)'
;MKRIMAVCLAGLLCPTMAVKAQWVTFDPSNLAQSIVNTTRNVVQTTTTAENMVKNFQETVKIYEQGKRYYDALKAVNNLVKDARKVQQTVLLVGEISDIYVNSFQKMLTDGNYTPDELSAIASGYAKMLEESSGMLNEMKIVVTSTGLSMTDKESMDVIDRVYRDVRNQRNLVRYYTNRNIGISYLRAKKKNDTQRVLDLYGTDNQKYW
;
A
#
# COMPACT_ATOMS: atom_id res chain seq x y z
N MET A 1 -4.26 44.32 35.27
CA MET A 1 -4.80 43.09 35.90
C MET A 1 -5.38 42.21 34.81
N LYS A 2 -4.88 40.97 34.74
CA LYS A 2 -5.10 39.98 33.67
C LYS A 2 -6.53 39.44 33.73
N ARG A 3 -7.30 39.51 32.63
CA ARG A 3 -8.52 38.72 32.44
C ARG A 3 -8.16 37.54 31.55
N ILE A 4 -7.89 36.41 32.17
CA ILE A 4 -7.63 35.13 31.52
C ILE A 4 -8.94 34.68 30.88
N MET A 5 -8.94 34.58 29.56
CA MET A 5 -9.95 33.84 28.80
C MET A 5 -9.95 32.39 29.29
N ALA A 6 -11.05 31.96 29.88
CA ALA A 6 -11.34 30.55 30.08
C ALA A 6 -11.63 29.92 28.71
N VAL A 7 -10.56 29.56 27.99
CA VAL A 7 -10.64 28.57 26.93
C VAL A 7 -10.87 27.24 27.64
N CYS A 8 -12.13 26.81 27.68
CA CYS A 8 -12.49 25.48 28.14
C CYS A 8 -11.75 24.46 27.28
N LEU A 9 -10.71 23.92 27.91
CA LEU A 9 -9.94 22.76 27.55
C LEU A 9 -10.88 21.54 27.48
N ALA A 10 -11.71 21.45 26.44
CA ALA A 10 -12.42 20.21 26.08
C ALA A 10 -11.46 19.27 25.34
N GLY A 11 -10.29 19.05 25.94
CA GLY A 11 -9.28 18.10 25.51
C GLY A 11 -9.28 16.93 26.46
N LEU A 12 -10.30 16.06 26.35
CA LEU A 12 -10.30 14.66 26.81
C LEU A 12 -11.67 14.05 26.48
N LEU A 13 -11.63 12.83 25.95
CA LEU A 13 -12.76 11.91 25.69
C LEU A 13 -13.43 12.01 24.30
N CYS A 14 -12.75 11.50 23.26
CA CYS A 14 -13.22 10.33 22.48
C CYS A 14 -12.24 9.99 21.33
N PRO A 15 -11.26 9.09 21.53
CA PRO A 15 -10.21 8.79 20.54
C PRO A 15 -10.72 8.06 19.27
N THR A 16 -11.89 7.42 19.35
CA THR A 16 -12.55 6.77 18.20
C THR A 16 -13.04 7.79 17.17
N MET A 17 -13.40 9.00 17.59
CA MET A 17 -13.85 10.08 16.72
C MET A 17 -12.73 10.59 15.79
N ALA A 18 -11.48 10.64 16.26
CA ALA A 18 -10.35 11.13 15.46
C ALA A 18 -10.00 10.18 14.31
N VAL A 19 -9.98 8.87 14.57
CA VAL A 19 -9.74 7.84 13.55
C VAL A 19 -10.94 7.71 12.61
N LYS A 20 -12.18 7.72 13.13
CA LYS A 20 -13.39 7.79 12.30
C LYS A 20 -13.37 9.03 11.40
N ALA A 21 -13.03 10.20 11.93
CA ALA A 21 -12.98 11.45 11.16
C ALA A 21 -11.91 11.42 10.06
N GLN A 22 -10.71 10.88 10.34
CA GLN A 22 -9.66 10.75 9.32
C GLN A 22 -10.04 9.78 8.19
N TRP A 23 -10.63 8.62 8.52
CA TRP A 23 -11.12 7.65 7.51
C TRP A 23 -12.26 8.23 6.67
N VAL A 24 -13.12 9.07 7.25
CA VAL A 24 -14.20 9.76 6.53
C VAL A 24 -13.67 10.78 5.53
N THR A 25 -12.56 11.48 5.84
CA THR A 25 -11.96 12.47 4.93
C THR A 25 -11.07 11.86 3.84
N PHE A 26 -10.47 10.70 4.11
CA PHE A 26 -9.64 9.98 3.16
C PHE A 26 -9.82 8.48 3.40
N ASP A 27 -10.33 7.78 2.38
CA ASP A 27 -10.56 6.35 2.46
C ASP A 27 -9.40 5.58 1.80
N PRO A 28 -8.50 4.98 2.59
CA PRO A 28 -7.35 4.26 2.04
C PRO A 28 -7.76 3.02 1.24
N SER A 29 -8.95 2.45 1.46
CA SER A 29 -9.43 1.34 0.62
C SER A 29 -9.82 1.83 -0.77
N ASN A 30 -10.41 3.03 -0.89
CA ASN A 30 -10.71 3.63 -2.20
C ASN A 30 -9.42 3.92 -2.98
N LEU A 31 -8.37 4.45 -2.34
CA LEU A 31 -7.08 4.64 -3.01
C LEU A 31 -6.52 3.30 -3.52
N ALA A 32 -6.49 2.28 -2.66
CA ALA A 32 -6.02 0.95 -3.05
C ALA A 32 -6.84 0.40 -4.23
N GLN A 33 -8.17 0.57 -4.21
CA GLN A 33 -9.04 0.15 -5.29
C GLN A 33 -8.80 0.92 -6.59
N SER A 34 -8.55 2.23 -6.52
CA SER A 34 -8.18 3.04 -7.68
C SER A 34 -6.87 2.55 -8.32
N ILE A 35 -5.86 2.23 -7.50
CA ILE A 35 -4.61 1.63 -7.97
C ILE A 35 -4.91 0.30 -8.66
N VAL A 36 -5.67 -0.61 -8.02
CA VAL A 36 -6.08 -1.90 -8.61
C VAL A 36 -6.75 -1.71 -9.98
N ASN A 37 -7.69 -0.76 -10.09
CA ASN A 37 -8.42 -0.51 -11.32
C ASN A 37 -7.48 -0.04 -12.45
N THR A 38 -6.56 0.89 -12.15
CA THR A 38 -5.56 1.31 -13.15
C THR A 38 -4.58 0.19 -13.50
N THR A 39 -4.17 -0.65 -12.55
CA THR A 39 -3.33 -1.82 -12.84
C THR A 39 -4.04 -2.81 -13.76
N ARG A 40 -5.35 -3.02 -13.62
CA ARG A 40 -6.11 -3.86 -14.56
C ARG A 40 -6.14 -3.25 -15.96
N ASN A 41 -6.25 -1.93 -16.09
CA ASN A 41 -6.16 -1.26 -17.38
C ASN A 41 -4.77 -1.46 -18.03
N VAL A 42 -3.69 -1.41 -17.24
CA VAL A 42 -2.34 -1.72 -17.71
C VAL A 42 -2.28 -3.12 -18.33
N VAL A 43 -2.95 -4.11 -17.74
CA VAL A 43 -3.02 -5.51 -18.22
C VAL A 43 -3.91 -5.65 -19.45
N GLN A 44 -5.11 -5.05 -19.45
CA GLN A 44 -6.15 -5.32 -20.44
C GLN A 44 -5.97 -4.57 -21.76
N THR A 45 -5.40 -3.37 -21.73
CA THR A 45 -5.38 -2.46 -22.88
C THR A 45 -4.07 -2.56 -23.70
N THR A 46 -3.16 -3.45 -23.32
CA THR A 46 -1.76 -3.32 -23.72
C THR A 46 -1.17 -4.59 -24.33
N THR A 47 -0.69 -4.51 -25.58
CA THR A 47 0.10 -5.57 -26.24
C THR A 47 1.58 -5.23 -26.37
N THR A 48 2.01 -4.00 -26.04
CA THR A 48 3.40 -3.52 -26.18
C THR A 48 3.91 -2.84 -24.90
N ALA A 49 5.22 -2.89 -24.66
CA ALA A 49 5.83 -2.27 -23.48
C ALA A 49 5.61 -0.74 -23.42
N GLU A 50 5.65 -0.05 -24.56
CA GLU A 50 5.44 1.40 -24.65
C GLU A 50 4.04 1.83 -24.19
N ASN A 51 3.01 1.12 -24.63
CA ASN A 51 1.63 1.37 -24.20
C ASN A 51 1.47 1.05 -22.70
N MET A 52 2.21 0.07 -22.19
CA MET A 52 2.18 -0.31 -20.77
C MET A 52 2.69 0.82 -19.90
N VAL A 53 3.81 1.44 -20.29
CA VAL A 53 4.40 2.60 -19.61
C VAL A 53 3.39 3.75 -19.58
N LYS A 54 2.76 4.06 -20.70
CA LYS A 54 1.77 5.15 -20.78
C LYS A 54 0.59 4.93 -19.84
N ASN A 55 0.00 3.72 -19.84
CA ASN A 55 -1.13 3.40 -18.98
C ASN A 55 -0.71 3.39 -17.50
N PHE A 56 0.49 2.90 -17.20
CA PHE A 56 1.00 2.84 -15.84
C PHE A 56 1.29 4.23 -15.23
N GLN A 57 1.50 5.27 -16.04
CA GLN A 57 1.61 6.64 -15.53
C GLN A 57 0.35 7.10 -14.79
N GLU A 58 -0.84 6.60 -15.14
CA GLU A 58 -2.06 6.89 -14.38
C GLU A 58 -2.00 6.27 -12.98
N THR A 59 -1.51 5.03 -12.88
CA THR A 59 -1.25 4.35 -11.61
C THR A 59 -0.29 5.15 -10.73
N VAL A 60 0.82 5.62 -11.30
CA VAL A 60 1.81 6.45 -10.59
C VAL A 60 1.16 7.75 -10.08
N LYS A 61 0.38 8.45 -10.91
CA LYS A 61 -0.30 9.69 -10.51
C LYS A 61 -1.25 9.48 -9.33
N ILE A 62 -2.08 8.43 -9.38
CA ILE A 62 -3.02 8.10 -8.29
C ILE A 62 -2.25 7.81 -7.01
N TYR A 63 -1.19 7.01 -7.09
CA TYR A 63 -0.34 6.70 -5.96
C TYR A 63 0.31 7.95 -5.35
N GLU A 64 0.89 8.84 -6.17
CA GLU A 64 1.52 10.08 -5.71
C GLU A 64 0.52 11.03 -5.02
N GLN A 65 -0.70 11.14 -5.54
CA GLN A 65 -1.78 11.91 -4.89
C GLN A 65 -2.10 11.34 -3.50
N GLY A 66 -2.12 10.02 -3.39
CA GLY A 66 -2.34 9.30 -2.13
C GLY A 66 -1.16 9.32 -1.15
N LYS A 67 0.07 9.42 -1.66
CA LYS A 67 1.30 9.33 -0.86
C LYS A 67 1.37 10.38 0.25
N ARG A 68 0.92 11.60 -0.03
CA ARG A 68 0.85 12.69 0.96
C ARG A 68 0.01 12.31 2.19
N TYR A 69 -1.07 11.54 2.00
CA TYR A 69 -1.87 11.04 3.10
C TYR A 69 -1.08 10.04 3.95
N TYR A 70 -0.39 9.07 3.32
CA TYR A 70 0.41 8.10 4.06
C TYR A 70 1.54 8.75 4.85
N ASP A 71 2.20 9.76 4.27
CA ASP A 71 3.26 10.52 4.95
C ASP A 71 2.70 11.30 6.16
N ALA A 72 1.55 11.96 5.99
CA ALA A 72 0.86 12.63 7.10
C ALA A 72 0.42 11.65 8.18
N LEU A 73 -0.14 10.50 7.79
CA LEU A 73 -0.57 9.46 8.71
C LEU A 73 0.61 8.89 9.50
N LYS A 74 1.77 8.71 8.86
CA LYS A 74 3.01 8.24 9.50
C LYS A 74 3.55 9.24 10.54
N ALA A 75 3.32 10.54 10.33
CA ALA A 75 3.73 11.59 11.26
C ALA A 75 2.83 11.71 12.51
N VAL A 76 1.66 11.05 12.54
CA VAL A 76 0.77 11.04 13.69
C VAL A 76 1.39 10.21 14.83
N ASN A 77 1.76 10.90 15.90
CA ASN A 77 2.30 10.32 17.13
C ASN A 77 1.24 10.39 18.26
N ASN A 78 1.36 9.55 19.29
CA ASN A 78 0.46 9.49 20.47
C ASN A 78 -0.91 8.80 20.28
N LEU A 79 -1.01 7.83 19.38
CA LEU A 79 -2.20 6.98 19.30
C LEU A 79 -2.25 5.93 20.42
N VAL A 80 -3.44 5.70 20.97
CA VAL A 80 -3.77 4.55 21.82
C VAL A 80 -3.58 3.24 21.03
N LYS A 81 -3.43 2.12 21.74
CA LYS A 81 -3.02 0.82 21.16
C LYS A 81 -3.84 0.42 19.93
N ASP A 82 -5.14 0.63 19.96
CA ASP A 82 -6.06 0.13 18.92
C ASP A 82 -6.00 1.04 17.69
N ALA A 83 -6.07 2.36 17.91
CA ALA A 83 -5.85 3.37 16.87
C ALA A 83 -4.47 3.21 16.19
N ARG A 84 -3.45 2.78 16.95
CA ARG A 84 -2.11 2.49 16.40
C ARG A 84 -2.12 1.27 15.49
N LYS A 85 -2.79 0.18 15.84
CA LYS A 85 -2.91 -0.99 14.96
C LYS A 85 -3.65 -0.63 13.67
N VAL A 86 -4.75 0.11 13.78
CA VAL A 86 -5.49 0.62 12.62
C VAL A 86 -4.59 1.46 11.70
N GLN A 87 -3.87 2.44 12.28
CA GLN A 87 -2.89 3.26 11.55
C GLN A 87 -1.84 2.38 10.85
N GLN A 88 -1.25 1.42 11.56
CA GLN A 88 -0.24 0.53 11.00
C GLN A 88 -0.78 -0.33 9.86
N THR A 89 -2.02 -0.83 9.95
CA THR A 89 -2.68 -1.55 8.85
C THR A 89 -2.78 -0.67 7.61
N VAL A 90 -3.22 0.57 7.75
CA VAL A 90 -3.32 1.51 6.62
C VAL A 90 -1.94 1.80 6.03
N LEU A 91 -0.92 2.02 6.87
CA LEU A 91 0.46 2.24 6.40
C LEU A 91 1.04 1.03 5.69
N LEU A 92 0.73 -0.19 6.12
CA LEU A 92 1.17 -1.42 5.44
C LEU A 92 0.58 -1.52 4.03
N VAL A 93 -0.68 -1.12 3.81
CA VAL A 93 -1.26 -1.10 2.45
C VAL A 93 -0.65 0.02 1.60
N GLY A 94 -0.31 1.16 2.21
CA GLY A 94 0.49 2.19 1.55
C GLY A 94 1.85 1.67 1.11
N GLU A 95 2.52 0.87 1.94
CA GLU A 95 3.79 0.23 1.61
C GLU A 95 3.65 -0.84 0.52
N ILE A 96 2.57 -1.64 0.52
CA ILE A 96 2.26 -2.57 -0.58
C ILE A 96 2.17 -1.80 -1.91
N SER A 97 1.46 -0.66 -1.90
CA SER A 97 1.30 0.20 -3.06
C SER A 97 2.64 0.80 -3.50
N ASP A 98 3.47 1.25 -2.56
CA ASP A 98 4.82 1.77 -2.81
C ASP A 98 5.74 0.70 -3.44
N ILE A 99 5.76 -0.52 -2.90
CA ILE A 99 6.53 -1.63 -3.46
C ILE A 99 6.11 -1.90 -4.90
N TYR A 100 4.80 -2.00 -5.15
CA TYR A 100 4.28 -2.22 -6.50
C TYR A 100 4.71 -1.10 -7.44
N VAL A 101 4.42 0.16 -7.10
CA VAL A 101 4.61 1.28 -8.03
C VAL A 101 6.08 1.44 -8.38
N ASN A 102 6.96 1.49 -7.38
CA ASN A 102 8.39 1.68 -7.63
C ASN A 102 9.02 0.47 -8.35
N SER A 103 8.64 -0.75 -7.97
CA SER A 103 9.26 -1.95 -8.55
C SER A 103 8.78 -2.21 -9.97
N PHE A 104 7.49 -2.03 -10.23
CA PHE A 104 6.94 -2.24 -11.57
C PHE A 104 7.42 -1.16 -12.54
N GLN A 105 7.57 0.09 -12.10
CA GLN A 105 8.18 1.15 -12.89
C GLN A 105 9.58 0.77 -13.38
N LYS A 106 10.40 0.17 -12.51
CA LYS A 106 11.73 -0.33 -12.86
C LYS A 106 11.64 -1.49 -13.84
N MET A 107 10.76 -2.46 -13.59
CA MET A 107 10.56 -3.63 -14.45
C MET A 107 10.14 -3.25 -15.88
N LEU A 108 9.34 -2.19 -16.06
CA LEU A 108 8.97 -1.67 -17.38
C LEU A 108 10.18 -1.18 -18.21
N THR A 109 11.24 -0.71 -17.54
CA THR A 109 12.50 -0.28 -18.17
C THR A 109 13.54 -1.39 -18.28
N ASP A 110 13.24 -2.57 -17.74
CA ASP A 110 14.15 -3.69 -17.69
C ASP A 110 13.98 -4.58 -18.92
N GLY A 111 14.95 -4.53 -19.84
CA GLY A 111 15.00 -5.35 -21.05
C GLY A 111 15.16 -6.86 -20.82
N ASN A 112 15.04 -7.35 -19.59
CA ASN A 112 15.01 -8.76 -19.26
C ASN A 112 13.60 -9.36 -19.19
N TYR A 113 12.52 -8.56 -19.36
CA TYR A 113 11.15 -9.05 -19.40
C TYR A 113 10.50 -8.90 -20.78
N THR A 114 9.65 -9.85 -21.14
CA THR A 114 8.75 -9.70 -22.29
C THR A 114 7.49 -8.93 -21.89
N PRO A 115 6.73 -8.36 -22.86
CA PRO A 115 5.44 -7.73 -22.57
C PRO A 115 4.46 -8.66 -21.85
N ASP A 116 4.42 -9.94 -22.21
CA ASP A 116 3.55 -10.94 -21.56
C ASP A 116 3.95 -11.19 -20.10
N GLU A 117 5.25 -11.24 -19.82
CA GLU A 117 5.75 -11.37 -18.45
C GLU A 117 5.41 -10.13 -17.62
N LEU A 118 5.54 -8.94 -18.18
CA LEU A 118 5.16 -7.70 -17.50
C LEU A 118 3.64 -7.66 -17.22
N SER A 119 2.82 -8.13 -18.15
CA SER A 119 1.37 -8.25 -17.96
C SER A 119 1.01 -9.25 -16.86
N ALA A 120 1.68 -10.40 -16.82
CA ALA A 120 1.53 -11.39 -15.74
C ALA A 120 1.98 -10.82 -14.38
N ILE A 121 3.08 -10.04 -14.36
CA ILE A 121 3.57 -9.37 -13.16
C ILE A 121 2.56 -8.34 -12.65
N ALA A 122 2.06 -7.47 -13.52
CA ALA A 122 1.02 -6.49 -13.19
C ALA A 122 -0.24 -7.16 -12.64
N SER A 123 -0.67 -8.27 -13.26
CA SER A 123 -1.82 -9.05 -12.79
C SER A 123 -1.60 -9.62 -11.38
N GLY A 124 -0.40 -10.10 -11.09
CA GLY A 124 -0.02 -10.56 -9.75
C GLY A 124 -0.12 -9.44 -8.71
N TYR A 125 0.39 -8.25 -9.02
CA TYR A 125 0.24 -7.08 -8.15
C TYR A 125 -1.22 -6.64 -7.98
N ALA A 126 -2.01 -6.61 -9.06
CA ALA A 126 -3.43 -6.25 -9.00
C ALA A 126 -4.19 -7.13 -8.00
N LYS A 127 -3.96 -8.44 -8.06
CA LYS A 127 -4.58 -9.39 -7.13
C LYS A 127 -4.16 -9.13 -5.68
N MET A 128 -2.87 -8.92 -5.43
CA MET A 128 -2.39 -8.69 -4.07
C MET A 128 -2.89 -7.36 -3.48
N LEU A 129 -3.01 -6.31 -4.31
CA LEU A 129 -3.59 -5.02 -3.93
C LEU A 129 -5.10 -5.11 -3.69
N GLU A 130 -5.81 -5.91 -4.49
CA GLU A 130 -7.24 -6.17 -4.31
C GLU A 130 -7.52 -6.87 -2.96
N GLU A 131 -6.76 -7.91 -2.64
CA GLU A 131 -6.84 -8.59 -1.34
C GLU A 131 -6.56 -7.62 -0.18
N SER A 132 -5.56 -6.74 -0.34
CA SER A 132 -5.23 -5.70 0.64
C SER A 132 -6.35 -4.65 0.82
N SER A 133 -6.98 -4.24 -0.29
CA SER A 133 -8.13 -3.33 -0.30
C SER A 133 -9.32 -3.94 0.44
N GLY A 134 -9.60 -5.23 0.20
CA GLY A 134 -10.62 -5.99 0.92
C GLY A 134 -10.40 -6.01 2.44
N MET A 135 -9.15 -6.21 2.86
CA MET A 135 -8.78 -6.15 4.28
C MET A 135 -8.99 -4.75 4.89
N LEU A 136 -8.72 -3.67 4.14
CA LEU A 136 -9.03 -2.31 4.60
C LEU A 136 -10.53 -2.04 4.68
N ASN A 137 -11.34 -2.61 3.79
CA ASN A 137 -12.80 -2.52 3.90
C ASN A 137 -13.30 -3.22 5.17
N GLU A 138 -12.72 -4.36 5.52
CA GLU A 138 -13.04 -5.05 6.77
C GLU A 138 -12.63 -4.22 8.00
N MET A 139 -11.44 -3.61 7.97
CA MET A 139 -11.00 -2.65 8.99
C MET A 139 -11.96 -1.46 9.12
N LYS A 140 -12.39 -0.90 7.99
CA LYS A 140 -13.33 0.23 7.93
C LYS A 140 -14.66 -0.12 8.60
N ILE A 141 -15.22 -1.30 8.34
CA ILE A 141 -16.48 -1.75 8.95
C ILE A 141 -16.37 -1.70 10.47
N VAL A 142 -15.31 -2.26 11.04
CA VAL A 142 -15.11 -2.29 12.50
C VAL A 142 -14.93 -0.89 13.06
N VAL A 143 -14.05 -0.09 12.46
CA VAL A 143 -13.74 1.28 12.93
C VAL A 143 -14.97 2.19 12.82
N THR A 144 -15.85 1.98 11.84
CA THR A 144 -17.05 2.81 11.64
C THR A 144 -18.28 2.30 12.36
N SER A 145 -18.34 1.03 12.76
CA SER A 145 -19.49 0.43 13.45
C SER A 145 -19.88 1.18 14.74
N THR A 146 -21.15 1.10 15.11
CA THR A 146 -21.64 1.57 16.40
C THR A 146 -21.59 0.42 17.41
N GLY A 147 -21.37 0.72 18.69
CA GLY A 147 -21.26 -0.29 19.76
C GLY A 147 -22.53 -1.13 19.99
N LEU A 148 -23.62 -0.89 19.24
CA LEU A 148 -24.83 -1.72 19.24
C LEU A 148 -24.70 -2.96 18.33
N SER A 149 -23.75 -2.97 17.39
CA SER A 149 -23.58 -4.04 16.40
C SER A 149 -22.42 -5.00 16.70
N MET A 150 -21.45 -4.56 17.52
CA MET A 150 -20.25 -5.34 17.84
C MET A 150 -19.73 -4.91 19.21
N THR A 151 -19.32 -5.87 20.04
CA THR A 151 -18.66 -5.57 21.31
C THR A 151 -17.24 -5.05 21.09
N ASP A 152 -16.69 -4.32 22.06
CA ASP A 152 -15.30 -3.85 22.01
C ASP A 152 -14.30 -5.00 21.82
N LYS A 153 -14.57 -6.15 22.45
CA LYS A 153 -13.73 -7.35 22.32
C LYS A 153 -13.77 -7.91 20.90
N GLU A 154 -14.95 -8.09 20.32
CA GLU A 154 -15.09 -8.60 18.95
C GLU A 154 -14.43 -7.66 17.93
N SER A 155 -14.61 -6.35 18.11
CA SER A 155 -13.95 -5.33 17.29
C SER A 155 -12.44 -5.45 17.34
N MET A 156 -11.89 -5.63 18.55
CA MET A 156 -10.45 -5.79 18.74
C MET A 156 -9.91 -7.09 18.16
N ASP A 157 -10.64 -8.19 18.29
CA ASP A 157 -10.24 -9.48 17.72
C ASP A 157 -10.20 -9.42 16.17
N VAL A 158 -11.11 -8.65 15.55
CA VAL A 158 -11.07 -8.39 14.10
C VAL A 158 -9.91 -7.47 13.71
N ILE A 159 -9.68 -6.36 14.43
CA ILE A 159 -8.54 -5.46 14.17
C ILE A 159 -7.22 -6.23 14.20
N ASP A 160 -7.05 -7.11 15.18
CA ASP A 160 -5.83 -7.90 15.35
C ASP A 160 -5.62 -8.91 14.22
N ARG A 161 -6.71 -9.56 13.79
CA ARG A 161 -6.71 -10.46 12.64
C ARG A 161 -6.32 -9.70 11.37
N VAL A 162 -7.02 -8.62 11.05
CA VAL A 162 -6.80 -7.83 9.83
C VAL A 162 -5.38 -7.28 9.78
N TYR A 163 -4.88 -6.74 10.90
CA TYR A 163 -3.51 -6.25 10.99
C TYR A 163 -2.48 -7.34 10.64
N ARG A 164 -2.64 -8.55 11.20
CA ARG A 164 -1.76 -9.69 10.90
C ARG A 164 -1.85 -10.09 9.43
N ASP A 165 -3.05 -10.13 8.88
CA ASP A 165 -3.29 -10.59 7.51
C ASP A 165 -2.70 -9.59 6.49
N VAL A 166 -2.86 -8.28 6.70
CA VAL A 166 -2.22 -7.24 5.87
C VAL A 166 -0.70 -7.29 5.99
N ARG A 167 -0.15 -7.56 7.19
CA ARG A 167 1.30 -7.72 7.37
C ARG A 167 1.83 -8.92 6.57
N ASN A 168 1.10 -10.03 6.57
CA ASN A 168 1.45 -11.20 5.77
C ASN A 168 1.37 -10.88 4.27
N GLN A 169 0.33 -10.16 3.85
CA GLN A 169 0.17 -9.71 2.48
C GLN A 169 1.32 -8.83 2.01
N ARG A 170 1.76 -7.87 2.85
CA ARG A 170 2.94 -7.05 2.59
C ARG A 170 4.20 -7.89 2.39
N ASN A 171 4.39 -8.93 3.20
CA ASN A 171 5.52 -9.84 3.04
C ASN A 171 5.43 -10.67 1.75
N LEU A 172 4.22 -11.11 1.37
CA LEU A 172 3.99 -11.80 0.11
C LEU A 172 4.35 -10.92 -1.09
N VAL A 173 3.93 -9.65 -1.06
CA VAL A 173 4.26 -8.66 -2.10
C VAL A 173 5.76 -8.50 -2.22
N ARG A 174 6.50 -8.33 -1.10
CA ARG A 174 7.96 -8.26 -1.13
C ARG A 174 8.60 -9.52 -1.71
N TYR A 175 8.13 -10.70 -1.29
CA TYR A 175 8.64 -11.97 -1.80
C TYR A 175 8.41 -12.09 -3.32
N TYR A 176 7.20 -11.76 -3.77
CA TYR A 176 6.84 -11.75 -5.18
C TYR A 176 7.73 -10.80 -6.01
N THR A 177 7.93 -9.58 -5.51
CA THR A 177 8.83 -8.59 -6.13
C THR A 177 10.26 -9.11 -6.22
N ASN A 178 10.82 -9.60 -5.10
CA ASN A 178 12.19 -10.10 -5.04
C ASN A 178 12.39 -11.28 -6.00
N ARG A 179 11.42 -12.19 -6.08
CA ARG A 179 11.47 -13.33 -7.01
C ARG A 179 11.53 -12.87 -8.47
N ASN A 180 10.71 -11.89 -8.85
CA ASN A 180 10.73 -11.34 -10.21
C ASN A 180 12.06 -10.65 -10.52
N ILE A 181 12.60 -9.86 -9.59
CA ILE A 181 13.93 -9.24 -9.73
C ILE A 181 15.02 -10.31 -9.88
N GLY A 182 14.96 -11.40 -9.09
CA GLY A 182 15.88 -12.52 -9.18
C GLY A 182 15.90 -13.19 -10.57
N ILE A 183 14.74 -13.27 -11.24
CA ILE A 183 14.66 -13.76 -12.62
C ILE A 183 15.43 -12.84 -13.58
N SER A 184 15.26 -11.53 -13.47
CA SER A 184 16.01 -10.55 -14.27
C SER A 184 17.51 -10.67 -14.02
N TYR A 185 17.93 -10.79 -12.76
CA TYR A 185 19.33 -10.98 -12.39
C TYR A 185 19.94 -12.25 -13.01
N LEU A 186 19.24 -13.39 -12.94
CA LEU A 186 19.70 -14.64 -13.56
C LEU A 186 19.83 -14.53 -15.08
N ARG A 187 18.93 -13.78 -15.75
CA ARG A 187 19.01 -13.51 -17.19
C ARG A 187 20.16 -12.59 -17.53
N ALA A 188 20.37 -11.53 -16.75
CA ALA A 188 21.49 -10.61 -16.89
C ALA A 188 22.84 -11.31 -16.67
N LYS A 189 22.93 -12.25 -15.73
CA LYS A 189 24.11 -13.09 -15.51
C LYS A 189 24.51 -13.88 -16.76
N LYS A 190 23.54 -14.42 -17.50
CA LYS A 190 23.80 -15.12 -18.77
C LYS A 190 24.29 -14.19 -19.88
N LYS A 191 23.94 -12.90 -19.81
CA LYS A 191 24.32 -11.84 -20.77
C LYS A 191 25.57 -11.06 -20.35
N ASN A 192 26.18 -11.38 -19.20
CA ASN A 192 27.25 -10.59 -18.58
C ASN A 192 26.88 -9.12 -18.31
N ASP A 193 25.61 -8.85 -17.96
CA ASP A 193 25.03 -7.52 -17.74
C ASP A 193 24.46 -7.35 -16.32
N THR A 194 25.05 -8.02 -15.33
CA THR A 194 24.52 -8.01 -13.95
C THR A 194 24.58 -6.63 -13.31
N GLN A 195 25.56 -5.81 -13.68
CA GLN A 195 25.73 -4.47 -13.10
C GLN A 195 24.52 -3.57 -13.39
N ARG A 196 23.99 -3.60 -14.62
CA ARG A 196 22.80 -2.82 -14.98
C ARG A 196 21.59 -3.17 -14.13
N VAL A 197 21.38 -4.46 -13.84
CA VAL A 197 20.29 -4.92 -12.97
C VAL A 197 20.53 -4.50 -11.53
N LEU A 198 21.77 -4.57 -11.04
CA LEU A 198 22.13 -4.09 -9.70
C LEU A 198 21.94 -2.57 -9.57
N ASP A 199 22.26 -1.78 -10.59
CA ASP A 199 22.06 -0.33 -10.54
C ASP A 199 20.56 0.03 -10.57
N LEU A 200 19.76 -0.74 -11.32
CA LEU A 200 18.32 -0.52 -11.43
C LEU A 200 17.58 -0.83 -10.11
N TYR A 201 17.92 -1.93 -9.43
CA TYR A 201 17.19 -2.39 -8.24
C TYR A 201 17.94 -2.17 -6.91
N GLY A 202 19.26 -1.96 -6.92
CA GLY A 202 20.17 -2.16 -5.79
C GLY A 202 20.30 -1.03 -4.77
N THR A 203 19.22 -0.27 -4.52
CA THR A 203 19.19 0.68 -3.39
C THR A 203 18.36 0.09 -2.25
N ASP A 204 19.08 -0.24 -1.17
CA ASP A 204 18.67 -0.13 0.23
C ASP A 204 18.34 -1.37 1.07
N ASN A 205 18.22 -2.62 0.57
CA ASN A 205 18.11 -3.76 1.52
C ASN A 205 18.29 -5.20 1.00
N GLN A 206 18.85 -5.42 -0.18
CA GLN A 206 18.65 -6.69 -0.89
C GLN A 206 19.93 -7.48 -1.21
N LYS A 207 20.92 -7.48 -0.30
CA LYS A 207 22.12 -8.35 -0.44
C LYS A 207 21.81 -9.87 -0.43
N TYR A 208 20.54 -10.26 -0.28
CA TYR A 208 20.05 -11.63 -0.17
C TYR A 208 18.78 -11.83 -1.02
N TRP A 209 18.93 -11.84 -2.34
CA TRP A 209 17.96 -12.40 -3.30
C TRP A 209 18.39 -13.82 -3.70
#